data_AF-A0AAU8VH80-F1
#
_entry.id   AF-A0AAU8VH80-F1
#
_cell.length_a   1.000
_cell.length_b   1.000
_cell.length_c   1.000
_cell.angle_alpha   90.00
_cell.angle_beta   90.00
_cell.angle_gamma   90.00
#
_symmetry.space_group_name_H-M   'P 1'
#
loop_
_entity.id
_entity.type
_entity.pdbx_description
1 polymer ?
#
loop_
_entity_poly.entity_id
_entity_poly.type
_entity_poly.pdbx_seq_one_letter_code
_entity_poly.pdbx_strand_id
1 'polypeptide(L)'
;MMIKYTSIKDIVEYGLDAISDKEKITMNLKDFLYIRRVLEEYMRYLHNPDHYPDIEAIQNFLGNASSGGGFECLSTAIYNKVYKVDLPAKIEKMIDDGLFEHPLYPSYYKKNE
;
A
#
# COMPACT_ATOMS: atom_id res chain seq x y z
N MET A 1 -10.09 -18.86 18.97
CA MET A 1 -10.20 -17.39 19.05
C MET A 1 -10.88 -16.93 17.77
N MET A 2 -12.07 -16.31 17.81
CA MET A 2 -12.70 -15.79 16.59
C MET A 2 -11.83 -14.66 16.04
N ILE A 3 -11.34 -14.82 14.80
CA ILE A 3 -10.66 -13.74 14.09
C ILE A 3 -11.71 -12.65 13.85
N LYS A 4 -11.50 -11.48 14.45
CA LYS A 4 -12.31 -10.30 14.15
C LYS A 4 -11.69 -9.62 12.92
N TYR A 5 -12.52 -9.35 11.92
CA TYR A 5 -12.14 -8.66 10.70
C TYR A 5 -12.55 -7.19 10.76
N THR A 6 -11.87 -6.35 9.99
CA THR A 6 -12.22 -4.93 9.82
C THR A 6 -12.29 -4.56 8.33
N SER A 7 -12.76 -3.34 8.02
CA SER A 7 -12.80 -2.85 6.64
C SER A 7 -11.41 -2.41 6.15
N ILE A 8 -11.22 -2.38 4.82
CA ILE A 8 -9.97 -1.85 4.22
C ILE A 8 -9.76 -0.39 4.61
N LYS A 9 -10.85 0.39 4.67
CA LYS A 9 -10.78 1.81 5.05
C LYS A 9 -10.24 1.98 6.47
N ASP A 10 -10.77 1.19 7.41
CA ASP A 10 -10.34 1.26 8.81
C ASP A 10 -8.86 0.87 8.97
N ILE A 11 -8.37 -0.09 8.17
CA ILE A 11 -6.94 -0.46 8.17
C ILE A 11 -6.08 0.70 7.68
N VAL A 12 -6.47 1.34 6.57
CA VAL A 12 -5.70 2.43 5.96
C VAL A 12 -5.70 3.70 6.83
N GLU A 13 -6.81 3.99 7.51
CA GLU A 13 -6.96 5.20 8.33
C GLU A 13 -6.44 5.04 9.77
N TYR A 14 -6.12 3.82 10.21
CA TYR A 14 -5.71 3.52 11.58
C TYR A 14 -4.45 4.29 12.00
N GLY A 15 -4.52 4.98 13.15
CA GLY A 15 -3.41 5.72 13.74
C GLY A 15 -3.06 7.03 13.03
N LEU A 16 -3.71 7.38 11.91
CA LEU A 16 -3.46 8.64 11.20
C LEU A 16 -3.95 9.88 11.98
N ASP A 17 -4.89 9.71 12.89
CA ASP A 17 -5.39 10.75 13.79
C ASP A 17 -4.34 11.23 14.80
N ALA A 18 -3.28 10.45 15.02
CA ALA A 18 -2.12 10.86 15.82
C ALA A 18 -1.21 11.88 15.09
N ILE A 19 -1.43 12.11 13.79
CA ILE A 19 -0.58 12.98 12.95
C ILE A 19 -1.29 14.29 12.67
N SER A 20 -0.57 15.40 12.86
CA SER A 20 -1.09 16.73 12.53
C SER A 20 -1.20 16.93 11.02
N ASP A 21 -2.33 17.48 10.55
CA ASP A 21 -2.59 17.81 9.15
C ASP A 21 -1.65 18.89 8.56
N LYS A 22 -0.96 19.62 9.45
CA LYS A 22 0.06 20.63 9.12
C LYS A 22 1.44 20.04 8.87
N GLU A 23 1.70 18.81 9.30
CA GLU A 23 2.99 18.17 9.06
C GLU A 23 3.16 17.86 7.57
N LYS A 24 4.37 18.11 7.07
CA LYS A 24 4.74 17.91 5.67
C LYS A 24 6.13 17.29 5.61
N ILE A 25 6.31 16.46 4.60
CA ILE A 25 7.60 15.86 4.22
C ILE A 25 8.05 16.45 2.88
N THR A 26 9.34 16.34 2.58
CA THR A 26 9.87 16.62 1.24
C THR A 26 10.21 15.30 0.56
N MET A 27 9.91 15.18 -0.73
CA MET A 27 10.31 14.02 -1.53
C MET A 27 10.78 14.45 -2.92
N ASN A 28 11.56 13.58 -3.56
CA ASN A 28 11.98 13.79 -4.94
C ASN A 28 10.76 13.82 -5.88
N LEU A 29 10.67 14.83 -6.75
CA LEU A 29 9.53 15.00 -7.66
C LEU A 29 9.36 13.83 -8.63
N LYS A 30 10.45 13.25 -9.14
CA LYS A 30 10.38 12.09 -10.04
C LYS A 30 9.84 10.86 -9.33
N ASP A 31 10.24 10.66 -8.08
CA ASP A 31 9.75 9.55 -7.26
C ASP A 31 8.27 9.75 -6.88
N PHE A 32 7.87 10.97 -6.55
CA PHE A 32 6.45 11.32 -6.36
C PHE A 32 5.61 10.99 -7.60
N LEU A 33 6.06 11.45 -8.77
CA LEU A 33 5.37 11.17 -10.04
C LEU A 33 5.35 9.68 -10.36
N TYR A 34 6.41 8.94 -10.04
CA TYR A 34 6.43 7.48 -10.21
C TYR A 34 5.35 6.81 -9.35
N ILE A 35 5.30 7.11 -8.04
CA ILE A 35 4.30 6.55 -7.13
C ILE A 35 2.90 6.89 -7.61
N ARG A 36 2.65 8.15 -7.97
CA ARG A 36 1.36 8.60 -8.52
C ARG A 36 0.96 7.77 -9.75
N ARG A 37 1.88 7.57 -10.70
CA ARG A 37 1.59 6.84 -11.94
C ARG A 37 1.33 5.36 -11.69
N VAL A 38 2.00 4.76 -10.71
CA VAL A 38 1.69 3.39 -10.27
C VAL A 38 0.26 3.32 -9.70
N LEU A 39 -0.12 4.22 -8.80
CA LEU A 39 -1.47 4.24 -8.24
C LEU A 39 -2.55 4.50 -9.30
N GLU A 40 -2.31 5.41 -10.24
CA GLU A 40 -3.20 5.65 -11.38
C GLU A 40 -3.36 4.41 -12.27
N GLU A 41 -2.30 3.65 -12.51
CA GLU A 41 -2.33 2.41 -13.27
C GLU A 41 -3.17 1.34 -12.57
N TYR A 42 -2.95 1.15 -11.27
CA TYR A 42 -3.76 0.24 -10.46
C TYR A 42 -5.23 0.64 -10.44
N MET A 43 -5.53 1.94 -10.32
CA MET A 43 -6.90 2.43 -10.42
C MET A 43 -7.49 2.19 -11.80
N ARG A 44 -6.75 2.42 -12.89
CA ARG A 44 -7.22 2.12 -14.25
C ARG A 44 -7.52 0.63 -14.42
N TYR A 45 -6.64 -0.23 -13.93
CA TYR A 45 -6.82 -1.67 -13.97
C TYR A 45 -8.10 -2.07 -13.22
N LEU A 46 -8.24 -1.66 -11.95
CA LEU A 46 -9.35 -2.04 -11.06
C LEU A 46 -10.68 -1.33 -11.36
N HIS A 47 -10.69 -0.25 -12.16
CA HIS A 47 -11.91 0.50 -12.46
C HIS A 47 -12.85 -0.23 -13.43
N ASN A 48 -12.32 -1.06 -14.32
CA ASN A 48 -13.10 -1.80 -15.30
C ASN A 48 -12.88 -3.32 -15.15
N PRO A 49 -13.92 -4.09 -14.76
CA PRO A 49 -13.86 -5.55 -14.69
C PRO A 49 -13.39 -6.25 -15.96
N ASP A 50 -13.60 -5.63 -17.13
CA ASP A 50 -13.13 -6.19 -18.41
C ASP A 50 -11.58 -6.27 -18.50
N HIS A 51 -10.85 -5.57 -17.64
CA HIS A 51 -9.39 -5.66 -17.56
C HIS A 51 -8.90 -6.89 -16.77
N TYR A 52 -9.78 -7.52 -15.98
CA TYR A 52 -9.47 -8.68 -15.15
C TYR A 52 -10.58 -9.73 -15.20
N PRO A 53 -10.92 -10.25 -16.41
CA PRO A 53 -12.05 -11.17 -16.60
C PRO A 53 -11.85 -12.51 -15.88
N ASP A 54 -10.61 -12.89 -15.61
CA ASP A 54 -10.24 -14.16 -14.98
C ASP A 54 -8.95 -14.02 -14.15
N ILE A 55 -8.58 -15.12 -13.49
CA ILE A 55 -7.38 -15.18 -12.65
C ILE A 55 -6.09 -15.04 -13.45
N GLU A 56 -6.07 -15.46 -14.71
CA GLU A 56 -4.89 -15.39 -15.56
C GLU A 56 -4.58 -13.93 -15.92
N ALA A 57 -5.60 -13.13 -16.24
CA ALA A 57 -5.47 -11.69 -16.45
C ALA A 57 -4.91 -10.97 -15.21
N ILE A 58 -5.33 -11.39 -14.00
CA ILE A 58 -4.81 -10.87 -12.73
C ILE A 58 -3.34 -11.24 -12.54
N GLN A 59 -3.00 -12.51 -12.77
CA GLN A 59 -1.62 -13.00 -12.66
C GLN A 59 -0.69 -12.31 -13.67
N ASN A 60 -1.15 -12.09 -14.90
CA ASN A 60 -0.40 -11.41 -15.95
C ASN A 60 -0.19 -9.93 -15.63
N PHE A 61 -1.20 -9.24 -15.10
CA PHE A 61 -1.06 -7.85 -14.67
C PHE A 61 -0.08 -7.71 -13.50
N LEU A 62 -0.24 -8.53 -12.45
CA LEU A 62 0.60 -8.46 -11.27
C LEU A 62 2.05 -8.87 -11.59
N GLY A 63 2.22 -9.97 -12.34
CA GLY A 63 3.52 -10.58 -12.58
C GLY A 63 4.21 -11.01 -11.28
N ASN A 64 5.54 -10.96 -11.28
CA ASN A 64 6.41 -11.18 -10.12
C ASN A 64 7.39 -10.02 -9.93
N ALA A 65 8.29 -10.16 -8.94
CA ALA A 65 9.25 -9.13 -8.51
C ALA A 65 10.25 -8.65 -9.58
N SER A 66 10.34 -9.31 -10.74
CA SER A 66 11.31 -8.99 -11.79
C SER A 66 10.72 -9.14 -13.20
N SER A 67 9.39 -9.03 -13.33
CA SER A 67 8.66 -9.28 -14.58
C SER A 67 8.26 -8.01 -15.35
N GLY A 68 8.45 -6.84 -14.74
CA GLY A 68 7.90 -5.56 -15.20
C GLY A 68 6.40 -5.39 -14.90
N GLY A 69 5.76 -6.35 -14.23
CA GLY A 69 4.34 -6.29 -13.85
C GLY A 69 4.03 -5.30 -12.72
N GLY A 70 2.74 -5.19 -12.41
CA GLY A 70 2.22 -4.30 -11.36
C GLY A 70 2.90 -4.53 -10.01
N PHE A 71 3.16 -5.78 -9.63
CA PHE A 71 3.81 -6.12 -8.36
C PHE A 71 5.21 -5.51 -8.23
N GLU A 72 6.04 -5.63 -9.26
CA GLU A 72 7.38 -5.02 -9.27
C GLU A 72 7.30 -3.49 -9.17
N CYS A 73 6.37 -2.87 -9.90
CA CYS A 73 6.16 -1.43 -9.90
C CYS A 73 5.67 -0.92 -8.54
N LEU A 74 4.71 -1.61 -7.90
CA LEU A 74 4.21 -1.28 -6.56
C LEU A 74 5.28 -1.50 -5.49
N SER A 75 5.98 -2.63 -5.55
CA SER A 75 7.11 -2.92 -4.66
C SER A 75 8.19 -1.84 -4.75
N THR A 76 8.54 -1.42 -5.97
CA THR A 76 9.48 -0.32 -6.20
C THR A 76 8.95 0.99 -5.61
N ALA A 77 7.68 1.34 -5.85
CA ALA A 77 7.07 2.55 -5.29
C ALA A 77 7.16 2.59 -3.76
N ILE A 78 6.88 1.48 -3.08
CA ILE A 78 6.95 1.41 -1.62
C ILE A 78 8.40 1.35 -1.12
N TYR A 79 9.11 0.27 -1.42
CA TYR A 79 10.39 -0.05 -0.77
C TYR A 79 11.58 0.75 -1.31
N ASN A 80 11.52 1.18 -2.57
CA ASN A 80 12.64 1.92 -3.17
C ASN A 80 12.40 3.43 -3.20
N LYS A 81 11.15 3.89 -3.09
CA LYS A 81 10.80 5.32 -3.18
C LYS A 81 10.28 5.87 -1.86
N VAL A 82 9.16 5.34 -1.34
CA VAL A 82 8.57 5.83 -0.08
C VAL A 82 9.53 5.62 1.10
N TYR A 83 10.17 4.46 1.21
CA TYR A 83 11.10 4.15 2.31
C TYR A 83 12.39 4.99 2.29
N LYS A 84 12.64 5.76 1.22
CA LYS A 84 13.78 6.70 1.15
C LYS A 84 13.42 8.12 1.54
N VAL A 85 12.15 8.38 1.84
CA VAL A 85 11.72 9.68 2.34
C VAL A 85 12.26 9.86 3.74
N ASP A 86 12.92 10.99 3.99
CA ASP A 86 13.35 11.40 5.31
C ASP A 86 12.13 11.75 6.16
N LEU A 87 11.84 10.94 7.17
CA LEU A 87 10.71 11.12 8.07
C LEU A 87 11.17 11.76 9.38
N PRO A 88 10.31 12.56 10.04
CA PRO A 88 10.63 13.01 11.40
C PRO A 88 10.83 11.80 12.32
N ALA A 89 11.89 11.79 13.14
CA ALA A 89 12.24 10.66 14.01
C ALA A 89 11.09 10.16 14.90
N LYS A 90 10.16 11.05 15.29
CA LYS A 90 8.95 10.65 16.03
C LYS A 90 8.04 9.72 15.21
N ILE A 91 7.94 9.93 13.90
CA ILE A 91 7.13 9.14 12.97
C ILE A 91 7.79 7.79 12.73
N GLU A 92 9.12 7.77 12.54
CA GLU A 92 9.89 6.52 12.43
C GLU A 92 9.65 5.64 13.66
N LYS A 93 9.77 6.22 14.85
CA LYS A 93 9.46 5.50 16.09
C LYS A 93 8.01 4.99 16.15
N MET A 94 7.03 5.78 15.71
CA MET A 94 5.63 5.34 15.67
C MET A 94 5.42 4.15 14.73
N ILE A 95 6.14 4.10 13.61
CA ILE A 95 6.14 2.95 12.69
C ILE A 95 6.75 1.74 13.39
N ASP A 96 7.93 1.90 14.00
CA ASP A 96 8.63 0.82 14.71
C ASP A 96 7.82 0.25 15.89
N ASP A 97 7.09 1.11 16.59
CA ASP A 97 6.19 0.74 17.70
C ASP A 97 4.86 0.11 17.20
N GLY A 98 4.63 0.03 15.88
CA GLY A 98 3.45 -0.58 15.27
C GLY A 98 2.18 0.26 15.37
N LEU A 99 2.28 1.57 15.59
CA LEU A 99 1.11 2.46 15.78
C LEU A 99 0.12 2.41 14.61
N PHE A 100 0.63 2.25 13.39
CA PHE A 100 -0.16 2.22 12.16
C PHE A 100 -0.62 0.81 11.78
N GLU A 101 -0.32 -0.21 12.59
CA GLU A 101 -0.78 -1.58 12.38
C GLU A 101 -2.13 -1.81 13.04
N HIS A 102 -3.18 -1.91 12.23
CA HIS A 102 -4.52 -2.17 12.75
C HIS A 102 -4.57 -3.54 13.48
N PRO A 103 -5.13 -3.63 14.70
CA PRO A 103 -5.10 -4.85 15.52
C PRO A 103 -5.99 -5.99 15.00
N LEU A 104 -6.91 -5.67 14.08
CA LEU A 104 -7.76 -6.63 13.38
C LEU A 104 -7.27 -6.86 11.95
N TYR A 105 -7.44 -8.09 11.47
CA TYR A 105 -7.04 -8.48 10.11
C TYR A 105 -8.03 -7.98 9.05
N PRO A 106 -7.58 -7.79 7.80
CA PRO A 106 -8.49 -7.59 6.67
C PRO A 106 -9.33 -8.84 6.42
N SER A 107 -10.56 -8.64 5.93
CA SER A 107 -11.50 -9.74 5.63
C SER A 107 -11.00 -10.74 4.58
N TYR A 108 -10.06 -10.33 3.71
CA TYR A 108 -9.44 -11.22 2.74
C TYR A 108 -8.36 -12.12 3.34
N TYR A 109 -7.91 -11.87 4.57
CA TYR A 109 -6.93 -12.73 5.24
C TYR A 109 -7.62 -13.98 5.81
N LYS A 110 -7.29 -15.13 5.24
CA LYS A 110 -7.67 -16.45 5.77
C LYS A 110 -6.41 -17.09 6.31
N LYS A 111 -6.29 -17.18 7.63
CA LYS A 111 -5.24 -17.99 8.24
C LYS A 111 -5.54 -19.45 7.87
N ASN A 112 -4.63 -20.12 7.18
CA ASN A 112 -4.72 -21.56 6.99
C ASN A 112 -4.77 -22.19 8.39
N GLU A 113 -5.89 -22.84 8.72
CA GLU A 113 -6.01 -23.67 9.93
C GLU A 113 -5.14 -24.92 9.81
#